data_AF-A0A9D6MRW3-F1
#
_entry.id   AF-A0A9D6MRW3-F1
#
_cell.length_a   1.000
_cell.length_b   1.000
_cell.length_c   1.000
_cell.angle_alpha   90.00
_cell.angle_beta   90.00
_cell.angle_gamma   90.00
#
_symmetry.space_group_name_H-M   'P 1'
#
loop_
_entity.id
_entity.type
_entity.pdbx_description
1 polymer ?
#
loop_
_entity_poly.entity_id
_entity_poly.type
_entity_poly.pdbx_seq_one_letter_code
_entity_poly.pdbx_strand_id
1 'polypeptide(L)'
;MNKRLILCLLLLWPIMLWAADSNAPVTWNQLTPEEQQILKPFQDRWDSLPPEQREHLQQGAKRWQTMTPEQREQARDRFARWQKMTPEQREQARKRYERFRQLPP
;
A
#
# COMPACT_ATOMS: atom_id res chain seq x y z
N MET A 1 57.30 35.65 -11.92
CA MET A 1 56.79 36.71 -11.02
C MET A 1 55.57 37.28 -11.74
N ASN A 2 54.32 37.08 -11.31
CA ASN A 2 53.68 37.84 -10.23
C ASN A 2 52.51 37.02 -9.66
N LYS A 3 52.50 36.89 -8.33
CA LYS A 3 51.50 36.19 -7.51
C LYS A 3 50.30 37.10 -7.30
N ARG A 4 49.08 36.64 -7.61
CA ARG A 4 47.85 37.00 -6.87
C ARG A 4 46.89 35.82 -6.87
N LEU A 5 46.99 35.03 -5.80
CA LEU A 5 45.94 34.14 -5.31
C LEU A 5 44.69 34.98 -5.03
N ILE A 6 43.56 34.62 -5.62
CA ILE A 6 42.23 35.00 -5.13
C ILE A 6 41.54 33.69 -4.74
N LEU A 7 41.51 33.46 -3.43
CA LEU A 7 40.65 32.53 -2.72
C LEU A 7 39.21 33.08 -2.77
N CYS A 8 38.24 32.24 -3.13
CA CYS A 8 36.82 32.28 -2.76
C CYS A 8 36.17 31.00 -3.33
N LEU A 9 36.44 29.82 -2.76
CA LEU A 9 35.54 29.10 -1.84
C LEU A 9 34.03 29.33 -2.07
N LEU A 10 33.36 28.21 -2.39
CA LEU A 10 31.97 27.86 -2.06
C LEU A 10 30.85 28.62 -2.79
N LEU A 11 30.59 28.23 -4.04
CA LEU A 11 29.21 28.04 -4.49
C LEU A 11 28.68 26.72 -3.89
N LEU A 12 28.49 26.71 -2.57
CA LEU A 12 27.55 25.81 -1.92
C LEU A 12 26.17 26.29 -2.37
N TRP A 13 25.73 25.81 -3.53
CA TRP A 13 24.30 25.71 -3.76
C TRP A 13 23.82 24.83 -2.61
N PRO A 14 22.99 25.32 -1.67
CA PRO A 14 22.27 24.38 -0.84
C PRO A 14 21.46 23.58 -1.85
N ILE A 15 21.88 22.35 -2.11
CA ILE A 15 20.94 21.32 -2.53
C ILE A 15 20.00 21.30 -1.36
N MET A 16 18.91 22.05 -1.48
CA MET A 16 17.76 21.91 -0.63
C MET A 16 17.33 20.49 -0.91
N LEU A 17 17.89 19.55 -0.15
CA LEU A 17 17.41 18.19 0.00
C LEU A 17 16.01 18.39 0.57
N TRP A 18 15.05 18.65 -0.32
CA TRP A 18 13.69 18.27 -0.09
C TRP A 18 13.77 16.77 0.12
N ALA A 19 13.91 16.37 1.38
CA ALA A 19 13.56 15.02 1.78
C ALA A 19 12.10 14.89 1.38
N ALA A 20 11.87 14.26 0.22
CA ALA A 20 10.53 13.81 -0.14
C ALA A 20 10.07 12.95 1.04
N ASP A 21 9.10 13.45 1.78
CA ASP A 21 8.58 12.78 2.95
C ASP A 21 8.12 11.38 2.50
N SER A 22 8.85 10.35 2.93
CA SER A 22 8.56 8.97 2.55
C SER A 22 7.25 8.46 3.18
N ASN A 23 6.65 9.23 4.10
CA ASN A 23 5.30 9.01 4.62
C ASN A 23 4.20 9.72 3.81
N ALA A 24 4.52 10.31 2.64
CA ALA A 24 3.49 10.84 1.76
C ALA A 24 2.50 9.73 1.37
N PRO A 25 1.18 9.92 1.56
CA PRO A 25 0.18 8.91 1.25
C PRO A 25 0.22 8.47 -0.21
N VAL A 26 0.18 7.16 -0.48
CA VAL A 26 0.21 6.59 -1.83
C VAL A 26 -0.90 7.18 -2.71
N THR A 27 -0.52 7.87 -3.78
CA THR A 27 -1.46 8.44 -4.76
C THR A 27 -1.79 7.44 -5.87
N TRP A 28 -2.93 7.64 -6.55
CA TRP A 28 -3.39 6.72 -7.61
C TRP A 28 -2.35 6.52 -8.72
N ASN A 29 -1.62 7.58 -9.07
CA ASN A 29 -0.62 7.58 -10.14
C ASN A 29 0.68 6.85 -9.76
N GLN A 30 0.91 6.54 -8.48
CA GLN A 30 2.07 5.80 -8.01
C GLN A 30 1.86 4.28 -8.03
N LEU A 31 0.61 3.82 -8.25
CA LEU A 31 0.28 2.41 -8.40
C LEU A 31 0.80 1.87 -9.74
N THR A 32 1.24 0.61 -9.77
CA THR A 32 1.60 -0.03 -11.05
C THR A 32 0.36 -0.20 -11.94
N PRO A 33 0.51 -0.33 -13.27
CA PRO A 33 -0.63 -0.55 -14.16
C PRO A 33 -1.50 -1.76 -13.74
N GLU A 34 -0.88 -2.83 -13.25
CA GLU A 34 -1.56 -4.01 -12.75
C GLU A 34 -2.29 -3.74 -11.44
N GLU A 35 -1.71 -2.95 -10.53
CA GLU A 35 -2.36 -2.52 -9.29
C GLU A 35 -3.58 -1.65 -9.60
N GLN A 36 -3.45 -0.69 -10.53
CA GLN A 36 -4.54 0.16 -11.00
C GLN A 36 -5.67 -0.65 -11.61
N GLN A 37 -5.37 -1.70 -12.39
CA GLN A 37 -6.41 -2.57 -12.95
C GLN A 37 -7.19 -3.31 -11.85
N ILE A 38 -6.48 -3.83 -10.84
CA ILE A 38 -7.11 -4.53 -9.71
C ILE A 38 -7.94 -3.56 -8.87
N LEU A 39 -7.43 -2.35 -8.67
CA LEU A 39 -8.02 -1.33 -7.80
C LEU A 39 -8.94 -0.36 -8.53
N LYS A 40 -9.21 -0.58 -9.83
CA LYS A 40 -10.09 0.26 -10.67
C LYS A 40 -11.41 0.65 -9.99
N PRO A 41 -12.11 -0.22 -9.25
CA PRO A 41 -13.35 0.16 -8.55
C PRO A 41 -13.18 1.24 -7.47
N PHE A 42 -11.96 1.58 -7.08
CA PHE A 42 -11.62 2.61 -6.09
C PHE A 42 -11.09 3.90 -6.73
N GLN A 43 -10.83 3.92 -8.04
CA GLN A 43 -10.17 5.02 -8.74
C GLN A 43 -10.77 6.39 -8.39
N ASP A 44 -12.10 6.54 -8.55
CA ASP A 44 -12.79 7.83 -8.36
C ASP A 44 -12.75 8.36 -6.92
N ARG A 45 -12.58 7.46 -5.94
CA ARG A 45 -12.56 7.82 -4.52
C ARG A 45 -11.18 7.67 -3.88
N TRP A 46 -10.15 7.30 -4.65
CA TRP A 46 -8.85 6.89 -4.11
C TRP A 46 -8.27 7.94 -3.17
N ASP A 47 -8.24 9.19 -3.61
CA ASP A 47 -7.64 10.28 -2.84
C ASP A 47 -8.45 10.69 -1.60
N SER A 48 -9.72 10.29 -1.52
CA SER A 48 -10.57 10.48 -0.34
C SER A 48 -10.40 9.38 0.72
N LEU A 49 -9.73 8.27 0.36
CA LEU A 49 -9.51 7.17 1.30
C LEU A 49 -8.42 7.57 2.32
N PRO A 50 -8.59 7.20 3.60
CA PRO A 50 -7.53 7.32 4.59
C PRO A 50 -6.24 6.64 4.11
N PRO A 51 -5.04 7.17 4.43
CA PRO A 51 -3.77 6.60 4.01
C PRO A 51 -3.63 5.11 4.33
N GLU A 52 -3.98 4.69 5.54
CA GLU A 52 -3.96 3.29 5.97
C GLU A 52 -4.83 2.39 5.07
N GLN A 53 -6.00 2.88 4.65
CA GLN A 53 -6.89 2.13 3.78
C GLN A 53 -6.30 1.98 2.37
N ARG A 54 -5.64 3.02 1.86
CA ARG A 54 -4.91 2.96 0.58
C ARG A 54 -3.77 1.95 0.62
N GLU A 55 -3.00 1.94 1.70
CA GLU A 55 -1.93 0.97 1.92
C GLU A 55 -2.47 -0.47 1.96
N HIS A 56 -3.56 -0.72 2.69
CA HIS A 56 -4.17 -2.05 2.73
C HIS A 56 -4.70 -2.51 1.36
N LEU A 57 -5.30 -1.59 0.59
CA LEU A 57 -5.76 -1.89 -0.77
C LEU A 57 -4.58 -2.21 -1.70
N GLN A 58 -3.50 -1.43 -1.64
CA GLN A 58 -2.28 -1.69 -2.41
C GLN A 58 -1.65 -3.04 -2.03
N GLN A 59 -1.49 -3.33 -0.74
CA GLN A 59 -1.00 -4.63 -0.27
C GLN A 59 -1.90 -5.79 -0.74
N GLY A 60 -3.23 -5.56 -0.74
CA GLY A 60 -4.20 -6.48 -1.33
C GLY A 60 -3.94 -6.76 -2.81
N ALA A 61 -3.73 -5.71 -3.60
CA ALA A 61 -3.43 -5.81 -5.02
C ALA A 61 -2.11 -6.55 -5.29
N LYS A 62 -1.04 -6.25 -4.54
CA LYS A 62 0.25 -6.95 -4.61
C LYS A 62 0.09 -8.46 -4.38
N ARG A 63 -0.64 -8.85 -3.32
CA ARG A 63 -0.92 -10.27 -3.03
C ARG A 63 -1.75 -10.92 -4.14
N TRP A 64 -2.70 -10.20 -4.72
CA TRP A 64 -3.54 -10.71 -5.81
C TRP A 64 -2.72 -11.00 -7.07
N GLN A 65 -1.75 -10.15 -7.39
CA GLN A 65 -0.84 -10.34 -8.52
C GLN A 65 -0.02 -11.62 -8.37
N THR A 66 0.45 -11.93 -7.16
CA THR A 66 1.26 -13.14 -6.89
C THR A 66 0.44 -14.43 -6.81
N MET A 67 -0.89 -14.37 -6.83
CA MET A 67 -1.74 -15.56 -6.78
C MET A 67 -1.85 -16.27 -8.13
N THR A 68 -1.82 -17.61 -8.10
CA THR A 68 -2.19 -18.45 -9.26
C THR A 68 -3.68 -18.31 -9.59
N PRO A 69 -4.12 -18.69 -10.80
CA PRO A 69 -5.54 -18.67 -11.17
C PRO A 69 -6.44 -19.41 -10.16
N GLU A 70 -6.01 -20.57 -9.67
CA GLU A 70 -6.72 -21.39 -8.69
C GLU A 70 -6.77 -20.69 -7.33
N GLN A 71 -5.67 -20.08 -6.90
CA GLN A 71 -5.65 -19.30 -5.65
C GLN A 71 -6.59 -18.09 -5.72
N ARG A 72 -6.66 -17.42 -6.88
CA ARG A 72 -7.60 -16.31 -7.11
C ARG A 72 -9.04 -16.81 -7.08
N GLU A 73 -9.35 -17.96 -7.65
CA GLU A 73 -10.68 -18.58 -7.58
C GLU A 73 -11.08 -18.87 -6.14
N GLN A 74 -10.23 -19.56 -5.39
CA GLN A 74 -10.49 -19.81 -3.97
C GLN A 74 -10.65 -18.51 -3.16
N ALA A 75 -9.90 -17.46 -3.49
CA ALA A 75 -10.05 -16.16 -2.85
C ALA A 75 -11.41 -15.52 -3.17
N ARG A 76 -11.87 -15.59 -4.43
CA ARG A 76 -13.23 -15.14 -4.82
C ARG A 76 -14.31 -15.90 -4.06
N ASP A 77 -14.19 -17.21 -3.95
CA ASP A 77 -15.17 -18.03 -3.24
C ASP A 77 -15.22 -17.71 -1.75
N ARG A 78 -14.06 -17.56 -1.10
CA ARG A 78 -13.97 -17.13 0.30
C ARG A 78 -14.63 -15.76 0.48
N PHE A 79 -14.37 -14.83 -0.43
CA PHE A 79 -14.96 -13.50 -0.38
C PHE A 79 -16.49 -13.53 -0.58
N ALA A 80 -16.98 -14.33 -1.54
CA ALA A 80 -18.42 -14.49 -1.77
C ALA A 80 -19.13 -15.10 -0.55
N ARG A 81 -18.52 -16.10 0.11
CA ARG A 81 -19.02 -16.63 1.38
C ARG A 81 -19.02 -15.58 2.48
N TRP A 82 -17.95 -14.81 2.61
CA TRP A 82 -17.83 -13.74 3.61
C TRP A 82 -18.89 -12.64 3.42
N GLN A 83 -19.17 -12.23 2.18
CA GLN A 83 -20.22 -11.26 1.88
C GLN A 83 -21.60 -11.73 2.36
N LYS A 84 -21.88 -13.03 2.22
CA LYS A 84 -23.14 -13.65 2.66
C LYS A 84 -23.24 -13.87 4.17
N MET A 85 -22.14 -13.71 4.92
CA MET A 85 -22.17 -13.86 6.38
C MET A 85 -22.92 -12.70 7.06
N THR A 86 -23.72 -13.02 8.06
CA THR A 86 -24.33 -12.03 8.95
C THR A 86 -23.27 -11.35 9.84
N PRO A 87 -23.55 -10.17 10.43
CA PRO A 87 -22.64 -9.54 11.37
C PRO A 87 -22.20 -10.46 12.51
N GLU A 88 -23.12 -11.26 13.06
CA GLU A 88 -22.85 -12.22 14.14
C GLU A 88 -21.92 -13.33 13.68
N GLN A 89 -22.11 -13.85 12.45
CA GLN A 89 -21.24 -14.86 11.87
C GLN A 89 -19.83 -14.32 11.62
N ARG A 90 -19.70 -13.08 11.16
CA ARG A 90 -18.39 -12.42 10.98
C ARG A 90 -17.69 -12.20 12.32
N GLU A 91 -18.44 -11.81 13.35
CA GLU A 91 -17.91 -11.67 14.71
C GLU A 91 -17.40 -13.01 15.26
N GLN A 92 -18.18 -14.07 15.08
CA GLN A 92 -17.77 -15.41 15.49
C GLN A 92 -16.52 -15.88 14.72
N ALA A 93 -16.45 -15.61 13.42
CA ALA A 93 -15.28 -15.93 12.61
C ALA A 93 -14.03 -15.19 13.09
N ARG A 94 -14.16 -13.90 13.44
CA ARG A 94 -13.07 -13.10 14.01
C ARG A 94 -12.58 -13.67 15.34
N LYS A 95 -13.48 -13.97 16.27
CA LYS A 95 -13.13 -14.60 17.57
C LYS A 95 -12.42 -15.94 17.41
N ARG A 96 -12.86 -16.77 16.46
CA ARG A 96 -12.19 -18.05 16.14
C ARG A 96 -10.77 -17.83 15.62
N TYR A 97 -10.59 -16.86 14.74
CA TYR A 97 -9.28 -16.50 14.19
C TYR A 97 -8.34 -15.97 15.28
N GLU A 98 -8.81 -15.08 16.15
CA GLU A 98 -8.04 -14.55 17.27
C GLU A 98 -7.56 -15.67 18.20
N ARG A 99 -8.45 -16.61 18.56
CA ARG A 99 -8.08 -17.78 19.37
C ARG A 99 -7.03 -18.64 18.68
N PHE A 100 -7.21 -18.91 17.39
CA PHE A 100 -6.25 -19.71 16.61
C PHE A 100 -4.86 -19.06 16.60
N ARG A 101 -4.77 -17.73 16.43
CA ARG A 101 -3.50 -17.00 16.47
C ARG A 101 -2.78 -17.03 17.82
N GLN A 102 -3.49 -17.33 18.90
CA GLN A 102 -2.93 -17.42 20.26
C GLN A 102 -2.47 -18.84 20.62
N LEU A 103 -2.76 -19.84 19.78
CA LEU A 103 -2.28 -21.20 20.02
C LEU A 103 -0.76 -21.27 19.78
N PRO A 104 -0.02 -22.01 20.63
CA PRO A 104 1.39 -22.28 20.37
C PRO A 104 1.55 -23.12 19.09
N PRO A 105 2.69 -22.97 18.38
CA PRO A 105 2.95 -23.64 17.11
C PRO A 105 3.02 -25.16 17.23
#